data_AF-A0A3B8YYY0-F1
#
_entry.id   AF-A0A3B8YYY0-F1
#
_cell.length_a   1.000
_cell.length_b   1.000
_cell.length_c   1.000
_cell.angle_alpha   90.00
_cell.angle_beta   90.00
_cell.angle_gamma   90.00
#
_symmetry.space_group_name_H-M   'P 1'
#
loop_
_entity.id
_entity.type
_entity.pdbx_description
1 polymer ?
#
loop_
_entity_poly.entity_id
_entity_poly.type
_entity_poly.pdbx_seq_one_letter_code
_entity_poly.pdbx_strand_id
1 'polypeptide(L)' 'MMNQPTIVLTVAMPVETRGLQDILENRQRLDHEGLFGLAGDVAGVATWIVQTGVGPTPACKAAERIVKCGPRAI' A
#
# COMPACT_ATOMS: atom_id res chain seq x y z
N MET A 1 -14.83 -15.68 6.85
CA MET A 1 -14.54 -14.60 5.90
C MET A 1 -13.38 -15.07 5.04
N MET A 2 -13.58 -15.25 3.73
CA MET A 2 -12.49 -15.64 2.84
C MET A 2 -11.53 -14.47 2.69
N ASN A 3 -10.24 -14.68 2.96
CA ASN A 3 -9.18 -13.71 2.68
C ASN A 3 -9.18 -13.47 1.17
N GLN A 4 -9.70 -12.32 0.73
CA GLN A 4 -9.51 -11.91 -0.66
C GLN A 4 -8.00 -11.78 -0.93
N PRO A 5 -7.54 -12.15 -2.13
CA PRO A 5 -6.15 -11.95 -2.51
C PRO A 5 -5.86 -10.44 -2.51
N THR A 6 -4.89 -10.05 -1.71
CA THR A 6 -4.46 -8.65 -1.59
C THR A 6 -3.06 -8.50 -2.18
N ILE A 7 -2.90 -7.58 -3.13
CA ILE A 7 -1.59 -7.23 -3.71
C ILE A 7 -1.03 -6.03 -2.93
N VAL A 8 0.24 -6.11 -2.53
CA VAL A 8 0.96 -4.99 -1.91
C VAL A 8 2.13 -4.58 -2.78
N LEU A 9 2.06 -3.36 -3.30
CA LEU A 9 3.11 -2.71 -4.07
C LEU A 9 3.84 -1.73 -3.14
N THR A 10 5.14 -1.91 -2.95
CA THR A 10 5.97 -0.98 -2.17
C THR A 10 6.72 -0.05 -3.09
N VAL A 11 6.71 1.24 -2.76
CA VAL A 11 7.39 2.31 -3.50
C VAL A 11 8.27 3.11 -2.54
N ALA A 12 9.44 3.55 -3.00
CA ALA A 12 10.37 4.29 -2.17
C ALA A 12 9.97 5.77 -2.06
N MET A 13 9.53 6.36 -3.17
CA MET A 13 9.18 7.78 -3.27
C MET A 13 7.74 8.03 -3.73
N PRO A 14 7.09 9.13 -3.28
CA PRO A 14 5.72 9.45 -3.68
C PRO A 14 5.54 9.58 -5.19
N VAL A 15 6.55 10.11 -5.89
CA VAL A 15 6.49 10.35 -7.34
C VAL A 15 6.30 9.06 -8.15
N GLU A 16 6.79 7.93 -7.65
CA GLU A 16 6.70 6.61 -8.28
C GLU A 16 5.26 6.09 -8.28
N THR A 17 4.41 6.61 -7.39
CA THR A 17 3.01 6.20 -7.29
C THR A 17 2.11 6.85 -8.33
N ARG A 18 2.53 7.93 -9.02
CA ARG A 18 1.63 8.69 -9.90
C ARG A 18 1.01 7.85 -11.03
N GLY A 19 1.80 7.02 -11.71
CA GLY A 19 1.27 6.14 -12.75
C GLY A 19 0.40 5.01 -12.20
N LEU A 20 0.71 4.53 -10.98
CA LEU A 20 -0.05 3.48 -10.31
C LEU A 20 -1.37 4.02 -9.71
N GLN A 21 -1.43 5.31 -9.42
CA GLN A 21 -2.64 5.95 -8.93
C GLN A 21 -3.75 5.90 -9.97
N ASP A 22 -3.46 6.09 -11.24
CA ASP A 22 -4.49 6.21 -12.28
C ASP A 22 -5.18 4.89 -12.60
N ILE A 23 -4.56 3.76 -12.24
CA ILE A 23 -5.12 2.42 -12.45
C ILE A 23 -5.88 1.88 -11.23
N LEU A 24 -5.80 2.53 -10.07
CA LEU A 24 -6.60 2.14 -8.91
C LEU A 24 -8.03 2.68 -9.04
N GLU A 25 -8.98 1.78 -8.93
CA GLU A 25 -10.40 2.06 -8.72
C GLU A 25 -10.69 2.23 -7.22
N ASN A 26 -11.77 2.92 -6.87
CA ASN A 26 -12.22 3.11 -5.47
C ASN A 26 -11.14 3.61 -4.49
N ARG A 27 -10.30 4.54 -4.95
CA ARG A 27 -9.12 5.00 -4.21
C ARG A 27 -9.44 5.55 -2.82
N GLN A 28 -8.76 5.00 -1.82
CA GLN A 28 -8.75 5.46 -0.44
C GLN A 28 -7.31 5.72 0.01
N ARG A 29 -7.14 6.68 0.92
CA ARG A 29 -5.84 6.93 1.54
C ARG A 29 -5.55 5.85 2.58
N LEU A 30 -4.30 5.38 2.57
CA LEU A 30 -3.74 4.60 3.66
C LEU A 30 -2.94 5.56 4.54
N ASP A 31 -3.38 5.70 5.79
CA ASP A 31 -2.62 6.37 6.84
C ASP A 31 -2.79 5.58 8.13
N HIS A 32 -1.97 4.55 8.32
CA HIS A 32 -2.10 3.67 9.48
C HIS A 32 -0.73 3.31 10.04
N GLU A 33 -0.51 3.57 11.33
CA GLU A 33 0.72 3.18 12.04
C GLU A 33 2.00 3.66 11.32
N GLY A 34 1.95 4.83 10.67
CA GLY A 34 3.05 5.40 9.90
C GLY A 34 3.36 4.67 8.58
N LEU A 35 2.42 3.88 8.07
CA LEU A 35 2.34 3.50 6.66
C LEU A 35 1.53 4.55 5.92
N PHE A 36 2.12 5.08 4.85
CA PHE A 36 1.47 6.04 3.97
C PHE A 36 1.27 5.42 2.61
N GLY A 37 0.14 5.67 1.97
CA GLY A 37 -0.13 5.05 0.68
C GLY A 37 -1.55 5.22 0.20
N LEU A 38 -1.95 4.30 -0.68
CA LEU A 38 -3.27 4.23 -1.27
C LEU A 38 -3.78 2.80 -1.28
N ALA A 39 -5.07 2.63 -1.04
CA ALA A 39 -5.78 1.39 -1.21
C ALA A 39 -6.87 1.56 -2.27
N GLY A 40 -7.23 0.48 -2.93
CA GLY A 40 -8.30 0.43 -3.91
C GLY A 40 -8.30 -0.91 -4.62
N ASP A 41 -8.86 -0.94 -5.82
CA ASP A 41 -8.97 -2.15 -6.62
C ASP A 41 -8.25 -1.99 -7.95
N VAL A 42 -7.59 -3.05 -8.40
CA VAL A 42 -7.08 -3.16 -9.78
C VAL A 42 -7.72 -4.41 -10.38
N ALA A 43 -8.61 -4.23 -11.36
CA ALA A 43 -9.35 -5.33 -11.99
C ALA A 43 -10.08 -6.24 -10.98
N GLY A 44 -10.69 -5.65 -9.95
CA GLY A 44 -11.43 -6.38 -8.90
C GLY A 44 -10.55 -7.06 -7.84
N VAL A 45 -9.24 -6.80 -7.84
CA VAL A 45 -8.30 -7.29 -6.83
C VAL A 45 -7.91 -6.17 -5.88
N ALA A 46 -8.14 -6.38 -4.58
CA ALA A 46 -7.74 -5.45 -3.54
C ALA A 46 -6.23 -5.20 -3.61
N THR A 47 -5.86 -3.94 -3.82
CA THR A 47 -4.48 -3.52 -4.05
C THR A 47 -4.09 -2.37 -3.14
N TRP A 48 -2.92 -2.49 -2.52
CA TRP A 48 -2.34 -1.51 -1.62
C TRP A 48 -1.00 -1.02 -2.19
N ILE A 49 -0.88 0.29 -2.40
CA ILE A 49 0.37 0.95 -2.77
C ILE A 49 0.91 1.63 -1.51
N VAL A 50 2.02 1.13 -0.99
CA VAL A 50 2.61 1.59 0.28
C VAL A 50 3.93 2.29 0.03
N GLN A 51 4.03 3.53 0.48
CA GLN A 51 5.27 4.29 0.51
C GLN A 51 6.12 3.85 1.69
N THR A 52 7.31 3.34 1.39
CA THR A 52 8.22 2.76 2.37
C THR A 52 9.39 3.67 2.70
N GLY A 53 9.69 4.67 1.87
CA GLY A 53 10.87 5.53 2.02
C GLY A 53 12.14 4.96 1.38
N VAL A 54 13.21 5.75 1.34
CA VAL A 54 14.47 5.36 0.68
C VAL A 54 15.39 4.64 1.67
N GLY A 55 15.87 3.45 1.26
CA GLY A 55 16.87 2.68 1.99
C GLY A 55 16.32 1.43 2.69
N PRO A 56 17.21 0.54 3.17
CA PRO A 56 16.81 -0.77 3.68
C PRO A 56 16.05 -0.69 5.01
N THR A 57 16.48 0.18 5.93
CA THR A 57 15.83 0.33 7.25
C THR A 57 14.35 0.73 7.16
N PRO A 58 13.97 1.80 6.44
CA PRO A 58 12.55 2.19 6.36
C PRO A 58 11.73 1.16 5.55
N ALA A 59 12.31 0.52 4.53
CA ALA A 59 11.68 -0.59 3.81
C ALA A 59 11.35 -1.79 4.71
N CYS A 60 12.30 -2.24 5.54
CA CYS A 60 12.07 -3.34 6.49
C CYS A 60 11.01 -2.99 7.54
N LYS A 61 11.01 -1.76 8.07
CA LYS A 61 9.98 -1.31 9.02
C LYS A 61 8.59 -1.31 8.40
N ALA A 62 8.47 -0.86 7.15
CA ALA A 62 7.19 -0.89 6.44
C ALA A 62 6.73 -2.33 6.18
N ALA A 63 7.62 -3.22 5.75
CA ALA A 63 7.33 -4.63 5.54
C ALA A 63 6.83 -5.31 6.83
N GLU A 64 7.51 -5.11 7.97
CA GLU A 64 7.06 -5.65 9.26
C GLU A 64 5.65 -5.19 9.62
N ARG A 65 5.32 -3.91 9.40
CA ARG A 65 4.00 -3.34 9.70
C ARG A 65 2.92 -3.91 8.79
N ILE A 66 3.20 -4.05 7.50
CA ILE A 66 2.29 -4.68 6.53
C ILE A 66 1.93 -6.09 6.99
N VAL A 67 2.92 -6.88 7.41
CA VAL A 67 2.71 -8.27 7.89
C VAL A 67 1.93 -8.31 9.21
N LYS A 68 2.26 -7.44 10.18
CA LYS A 68 1.64 -7.46 11.51
C LYS A 68 0.19 -6.98 11.52
N CYS A 69 -0.08 -5.90 10.81
CA CYS A 69 -1.36 -5.18 10.95
C CYS A 69 -2.23 -5.29 9.70
N GLY A 70 -1.61 -5.52 8.54
CA GLY A 70 -2.21 -5.17 7.25
C GLY A 70 -2.44 -3.65 7.16
N PRO A 71 -2.22 -3.00 6.02
CA PRO A 71 -2.78 -1.66 5.82
C PRO A 71 -4.32 -1.71 5.90
N ARG A 72 -4.88 -0.81 6.72
CA ARG A 72 -6.32 -0.60 6.82
C ARG A 72 -6.64 0.67 6.05
N ALA A 73 -7.60 0.56 5.12
CA ALA A 73 -8.13 1.74 4.46
C ALA A 73 -8.99 2.55 5.44
N ILE A 74 -8.88 3.88 5.38
CA ILE A 74 -9.66 4.83 6.19
C ILE A 74 -10.71 5.49 5.29
#